data_AF-A0A948XR06-F1
#
_entry.id   AF-A0A948XR06-F1
#
_cell.length_a   1.000
_cell.length_b   1.000
_cell.length_c   1.000
_cell.angle_alpha   90.00
_cell.angle_beta   90.00
_cell.angle_gamma   90.00
#
_symmetry.space_group_name_H-M   'P 1'
#
loop_
_entity.id
_entity.type
_entity.pdbx_description
1 polymer ?
#
loop_
_entity_poly.entity_id
_entity_poly.type
_entity_poly.pdbx_seq_one_letter_code
_entity_poly.pdbx_strand_id
1 'polypeptide(L)'
;MKTLGSKIKNIRVGLGLTVEDLSQKLGVSRSYLTLIEGGKRRLPRRFVKGLAKTLHLSECTVYDWFLEQKLVEAGITDKKSHELIKNVLKMTVKEKESLLKAIVSFKEKGHQTDFKIKKSL
;
A
#
# COMPACT_ATOMS: atom_id res chain seq x y z
N MET A 1 10.24 -7.56 4.28
CA MET A 1 9.59 -6.23 4.16
C MET A 1 8.86 -5.95 5.47
N LYS A 2 8.95 -4.73 6.01
CA LYS A 2 8.11 -4.33 7.16
C LYS A 2 6.65 -4.27 6.69
N THR A 3 5.74 -4.96 7.37
CA THR A 3 4.30 -4.92 7.04
C THR A 3 3.74 -3.52 7.29
N LEU A 4 2.63 -3.16 6.64
CA LEU A 4 1.90 -1.93 6.93
C LEU A 4 1.65 -1.76 8.43
N GLY A 5 1.20 -2.82 9.12
CA GLY A 5 0.97 -2.82 10.56
C GLY A 5 2.21 -2.43 11.36
N SER A 6 3.38 -2.98 11.00
CA SER A 6 4.64 -2.63 11.65
C SER A 6 5.06 -1.18 11.39
N LYS A 7 4.75 -0.61 10.22
CA LYS A 7 5.00 0.81 9.92
C LYS A 7 4.15 1.72 10.82
N ILE A 8 2.86 1.42 10.95
CA ILE A 8 1.94 2.12 11.86
C ILE A 8 2.47 2.07 13.30
N LYS A 9 2.80 0.87 13.79
CA LYS A 9 3.31 0.68 15.15
C LYS A 9 4.57 1.51 15.43
N ASN A 10 5.53 1.50 14.51
CA ASN A 10 6.80 2.22 14.69
C ASN A 10 6.56 3.73 14.83
N ILE A 11 5.70 4.31 14.00
CA ILE A 11 5.43 5.75 14.05
C ILE A 11 4.61 6.10 15.28
N ARG A 12 3.59 5.29 15.62
CA ARG A 12 2.80 5.49 16.84
C ARG A 12 3.70 5.53 18.07
N VAL A 13 4.62 4.57 18.21
CA VAL A 13 5.58 4.52 19.33
C VAL A 13 6.55 5.71 19.28
N GLY A 14 7.02 6.10 18.10
CA GLY A 14 7.88 7.29 17.93
C GLY A 14 7.19 8.61 18.34
N LEU A 15 5.86 8.66 18.25
CA LEU A 15 5.03 9.78 18.72
C LEU A 15 4.64 9.68 20.20
N GLY A 16 5.10 8.65 20.93
CA GLY A 16 4.75 8.42 22.34
C GLY A 16 3.29 7.99 22.56
N LEU A 17 2.57 7.61 21.50
CA LEU A 17 1.16 7.22 21.60
C LEU A 17 1.02 5.76 22.05
N THR A 18 0.13 5.49 22.99
CA THR A 18 -0.28 4.11 23.30
C THR A 18 -1.19 3.56 22.20
N VAL A 19 -1.40 2.24 22.17
CA VAL A 19 -2.39 1.62 21.28
C VAL A 19 -3.80 2.17 21.58
N GLU A 20 -4.09 2.42 22.86
CA GLU A 20 -5.36 3.00 23.29
C GLU A 20 -5.57 4.39 22.65
N ASP A 21 -4.57 5.28 22.77
CA ASP A 21 -4.63 6.64 22.22
C ASP A 21 -4.90 6.66 20.72
N LEU A 22 -4.17 5.83 19.95
CA LEU A 22 -4.38 5.76 18.50
C LEU A 22 -5.74 5.14 18.17
N SER A 23 -6.16 4.11 18.91
CA SER A 23 -7.45 3.46 18.66
C SER A 23 -8.64 4.39 18.89
N GLN A 24 -8.59 5.20 19.96
CA GLN A 24 -9.59 6.22 20.27
C GLN A 24 -9.62 7.31 19.19
N LYS A 25 -8.45 7.82 18.78
CA LYS A 25 -8.35 8.83 17.70
C LYS A 25 -8.87 8.32 16.35
N LEU A 26 -8.79 7.00 16.10
CA LEU A 26 -9.30 6.37 14.89
C LEU A 26 -10.75 5.88 15.01
N GLY A 27 -11.37 5.95 16.20
CA GLY A 27 -12.72 5.44 16.44
C GLY A 27 -12.82 3.92 16.28
N VAL A 28 -11.80 3.17 16.71
CA VAL A 28 -11.78 1.69 16.66
C VAL A 28 -11.45 1.09 18.02
N SER A 29 -11.73 -0.20 18.20
CA SER A 29 -11.29 -0.89 19.41
C SER A 29 -9.77 -1.08 19.44
N ARG A 30 -9.19 -1.00 20.63
CA ARG A 30 -7.78 -1.31 20.92
C ARG A 30 -7.36 -2.67 20.35
N SER A 31 -8.20 -3.69 20.52
CA SER A 31 -7.95 -5.04 20.00
C SER A 31 -7.87 -5.07 18.48
N TYR A 32 -8.75 -4.33 17.80
CA TYR A 32 -8.73 -4.24 16.34
C TYR A 32 -7.45 -3.58 15.83
N LEU A 33 -7.04 -2.46 16.45
CA LEU A 33 -5.78 -1.80 16.10
C LEU A 33 -4.57 -2.71 16.37
N THR A 34 -4.58 -3.44 17.49
CA THR A 34 -3.51 -4.42 17.83
C THR A 34 -3.37 -5.50 16.75
N LEU A 35 -4.50 -6.01 16.23
CA LEU A 35 -4.49 -6.99 15.14
C LEU A 35 -3.95 -6.38 13.83
N ILE A 36 -4.26 -5.11 13.55
CA ILE A 36 -3.70 -4.40 12.38
C ILE A 36 -2.18 -4.24 12.54
N GLU A 37 -1.71 -3.73 13.67
CA GLU A 37 -0.28 -3.54 13.94
C GLU A 37 0.51 -4.85 13.91
N GLY A 38 -0.10 -5.93 14.39
CA GLY A 38 0.45 -7.29 14.32
C GLY A 38 0.34 -7.95 12.94
N GLY A 39 -0.26 -7.29 11.94
CA GLY A 39 -0.46 -7.84 10.59
C GLY A 39 -1.51 -8.95 10.48
N LYS A 40 -2.22 -9.26 11.56
CA LYS A 40 -3.31 -10.25 11.64
C LYS A 40 -4.61 -9.72 11.02
N ARG A 41 -4.78 -8.40 10.98
CA ARG A 41 -5.88 -7.71 10.27
C ARG A 41 -5.30 -6.75 9.25
N ARG A 42 -6.05 -6.57 8.17
CA ARG A 42 -5.75 -5.63 7.09
C ARG A 42 -6.28 -4.26 7.43
N LEU A 43 -5.58 -3.22 6.97
CA LEU A 43 -6.06 -1.84 7.05
C LEU A 43 -7.14 -1.60 5.99
N PRO A 44 -8.37 -1.23 6.38
CA PRO A 44 -9.39 -0.77 5.44
C PRO A 44 -9.07 0.62 4.88
N ARG A 45 -9.41 0.87 3.61
CA ARG A 45 -9.19 2.17 2.92
C ARG A 45 -9.72 3.38 3.70
N ARG A 46 -10.87 3.23 4.37
CA ARG A 46 -11.50 4.32 5.16
C ARG A 46 -10.59 4.88 6.25
N PHE A 47 -9.60 4.12 6.73
CA PHE A 47 -8.69 4.57 7.78
C PHE A 47 -7.47 5.34 7.27
N VAL A 48 -7.24 5.40 5.94
CA VAL A 48 -6.08 6.11 5.37
C VAL A 48 -6.04 7.56 5.84
N LYS A 49 -7.15 8.28 5.71
CA LYS A 49 -7.25 9.69 6.11
C LYS A 49 -7.08 9.90 7.62
N GLY A 50 -7.71 9.03 8.43
CA GLY A 50 -7.60 9.07 9.88
C GLY A 50 -6.16 8.85 10.35
N LEU A 51 -5.49 7.84 9.81
CA LEU A 51 -4.09 7.55 10.12
C LEU A 51 -3.15 8.67 9.68
N ALA A 52 -3.34 9.21 8.47
CA ALA A 52 -2.52 10.32 7.98
C ALA A 52 -2.57 11.51 8.95
N LYS A 53 -3.78 11.89 9.37
CA LYS A 53 -3.99 12.97 10.34
C LYS A 53 -3.37 12.65 11.71
N THR A 54 -3.62 11.47 12.27
CA THR A 54 -3.16 11.13 13.62
C THR A 54 -1.66 10.89 13.72
N LEU A 55 -1.04 10.37 12.66
CA LEU A 55 0.39 10.06 12.63
C LEU A 55 1.24 11.20 12.05
N HIS A 56 0.64 12.35 11.74
CA HIS A 56 1.31 13.50 11.12
C HIS A 56 2.01 13.16 9.80
N LEU A 57 1.32 12.40 8.95
CA LEU A 57 1.79 11.97 7.63
C LEU A 57 0.93 12.55 6.52
N SER A 58 1.47 12.59 5.30
CA SER A 58 0.64 12.87 4.13
C SER A 58 -0.33 11.71 3.85
N GLU A 59 -1.53 12.03 3.35
CA GLU A 59 -2.49 11.00 2.91
C GLU A 59 -1.88 10.09 1.85
N CYS A 60 -1.06 10.63 0.94
CA CYS A 60 -0.33 9.87 -0.07
C CYS A 60 0.55 8.78 0.55
N THR A 61 1.35 9.12 1.57
CA THR A 61 2.24 8.16 2.24
C THR A 61 1.47 6.98 2.84
N VAL A 62 0.34 7.25 3.49
CA VAL A 62 -0.49 6.18 4.09
C VAL A 62 -1.22 5.39 3.00
N TYR A 63 -1.64 6.05 1.93
CA TYR A 63 -2.24 5.40 0.77
C TYR A 63 -1.25 4.47 0.08
N ASP A 64 0.00 4.86 -0.06
CA ASP A 64 1.07 4.03 -0.61
C ASP A 64 1.23 2.75 0.20
N TRP A 65 1.19 2.82 1.53
CA TRP A 65 1.23 1.62 2.37
C TRP A 65 -0.01 0.74 2.16
N PHE A 66 -1.19 1.35 2.05
CA PHE A 66 -2.42 0.61 1.76
C PHE A 66 -2.33 -0.13 0.41
N LEU A 67 -1.75 0.49 -0.61
CA LEU A 67 -1.49 -0.16 -1.91
C LEU A 67 -0.46 -1.28 -1.78
N GLU A 68 0.64 -1.07 -1.07
CA GLU A 68 1.61 -2.15 -0.80
C GLU A 68 0.94 -3.37 -0.15
N GLN A 69 0.04 -3.15 0.82
CA GLN A 69 -0.73 -4.23 1.44
C GLN A 69 -1.57 -4.97 0.39
N LYS A 70 -2.26 -4.26 -0.50
CA LYS A 70 -3.09 -4.83 -1.57
C LYS A 70 -2.27 -5.62 -2.60
N LEU A 71 -1.06 -5.18 -2.90
CA LEU A 71 -0.17 -5.86 -3.82
C LEU A 71 0.36 -7.16 -3.24
N VAL A 72 0.73 -7.15 -1.94
CA VAL A 72 1.08 -8.37 -1.21
C VAL A 72 -0.11 -9.34 -1.16
N GLU A 73 -1.34 -8.84 -0.96
CA GLU A 73 -2.57 -9.65 -1.03
C GLU A 73 -2.77 -10.28 -2.42
N ALA A 74 -2.43 -9.57 -3.49
CA ALA A 74 -2.53 -10.07 -4.86
C ALA A 74 -1.40 -11.05 -5.26
N GLY A 75 -0.55 -11.45 -4.31
CA GLY A 75 0.60 -12.34 -4.59
C GLY A 75 1.76 -11.64 -5.32
N ILE A 76 1.71 -10.32 -5.46
CA ILE A 76 2.74 -9.51 -6.10
C ILE A 76 3.82 -9.22 -5.05
N THR A 77 4.66 -10.23 -4.80
CA THR A 77 5.69 -10.20 -3.74
C THR A 77 7.11 -10.33 -4.29
N ASP A 78 7.30 -10.50 -5.60
CA ASP A 78 8.62 -10.67 -6.17
C ASP A 78 9.41 -9.35 -6.19
N LYS A 79 10.74 -9.48 -6.03
CA LYS A 79 11.68 -8.36 -5.91
C LYS A 79 11.65 -7.42 -7.12
N LYS A 80 11.30 -7.92 -8.31
CA LYS A 80 11.20 -7.17 -9.57
C LYS A 80 9.94 -6.31 -9.59
N SER A 81 8.80 -6.89 -9.21
CA SER A 81 7.56 -6.14 -9.00
C SER A 81 7.72 -5.08 -7.92
N HIS A 82 8.46 -5.36 -6.84
CA HIS A 82 8.77 -4.37 -5.79
C HIS A 82 9.51 -3.13 -6.31
N GLU A 83 10.46 -3.32 -7.22
CA GLU A 83 11.22 -2.22 -7.83
C GLU A 83 10.33 -1.39 -8.78
N LEU A 84 9.48 -2.07 -9.56
CA LEU A 84 8.46 -1.43 -10.39
C LEU A 84 7.47 -0.61 -9.55
N ILE A 85 6.99 -1.17 -8.44
CA ILE A 85 6.06 -0.51 -7.52
C ILE A 85 6.70 0.75 -6.93
N LYS A 86 7.96 0.70 -6.47
CA LYS A 86 8.67 1.89 -5.98
C LYS A 86 8.76 3.00 -7.03
N ASN A 87 8.99 2.65 -8.28
CA ASN A 87 9.03 3.62 -9.38
C ASN A 87 7.64 4.20 -9.66
N VAL A 88 6.58 3.37 -9.60
CA VAL A 88 5.19 3.82 -9.75
C VAL A 88 4.73 4.72 -8.59
N LEU A 89 5.18 4.47 -7.36
CA LEU A 89 4.82 5.31 -6.21
C LEU A 89 5.44 6.70 -6.29
N LYS A 90 6.64 6.81 -6.91
CA LYS A 90 7.32 8.09 -7.20
C LYS A 90 6.73 8.88 -8.38
N MET A 91 5.78 8.30 -9.12
CA MET A 91 5.13 8.98 -10.25
C MET A 91 4.13 10.04 -9.79
N THR A 92 4.07 11.13 -10.54
CA THR A 92 3.04 12.16 -10.49
C THR A 92 1.66 11.58 -10.84
N VAL A 93 0.59 12.30 -10.49
CA VAL A 93 -0.80 11.89 -10.80
C VAL A 93 -0.98 11.62 -12.30
N LYS A 94 -0.43 12.49 -13.15
CA LYS A 94 -0.52 12.41 -14.61
C LYS A 94 0.17 11.16 -15.18
N GLU A 95 1.30 10.79 -14.59
CA GLU A 95 2.05 9.59 -14.95
C GLU A 95 1.29 8.32 -14.53
N LYS A 96 0.70 8.31 -13.33
CA LYS A 96 -0.17 7.21 -12.87
C LYS A 96 -1.40 7.04 -13.78
N GLU A 97 -2.00 8.12 -14.25
CA GLU A 97 -3.12 8.09 -15.21
C GLU A 97 -2.73 7.50 -16.56
N SER A 98 -1.57 7.90 -17.11
CA SER A 98 -1.04 7.31 -18.35
C SER A 98 -0.78 5.82 -18.20
N LEU A 99 -0.22 5.39 -17.05
CA LEU A 99 -0.01 3.99 -16.75
C LEU A 99 -1.32 3.22 -16.64
N LEU A 100 -2.34 3.82 -15.99
CA LEU A 100 -3.66 3.20 -15.85
C LEU A 100 -4.33 3.02 -17.21
N LYS A 101 -4.30 4.04 -18.08
CA LYS A 101 -4.81 3.97 -19.45
C LYS A 101 -4.10 2.88 -20.26
N ALA A 102 -2.78 2.77 -20.12
CA ALA A 102 -2.01 1.71 -20.76
C ALA A 102 -2.48 0.33 -20.27
N ILE A 103 -2.52 0.10 -18.95
CA ILE A 103 -2.96 -1.18 -18.36
C ILE A 103 -4.39 -1.55 -18.79
N VAL A 104 -5.32 -0.59 -18.79
CA VAL A 104 -6.69 -0.80 -19.26
C VAL A 104 -6.70 -1.19 -20.74
N SER A 105 -5.96 -0.46 -21.58
CA SER A 105 -5.84 -0.81 -23.00
C SER A 105 -5.19 -2.18 -23.25
N PHE A 106 -4.28 -2.61 -22.38
CA PHE A 106 -3.68 -3.95 -22.42
C PHE A 106 -4.67 -5.03 -21.97
N LYS A 107 -5.52 -4.74 -20.98
CA LYS A 107 -6.55 -5.66 -20.50
C LYS A 107 -7.68 -5.83 -21.52
N GLU A 108 -8.05 -4.75 -22.20
CA GLU A 108 -9.03 -4.76 -23.30
C GLU A 108 -8.48 -5.49 -24.55
N LYS A 109 -7.17 -5.48 -24.74
CA LYS A 109 -6.46 -6.25 -25.80
C LYS A 109 -6.11 -7.69 -25.40
N GLY A 110 -6.54 -8.15 -24.23
CA GLY A 110 -6.15 -9.42 -23.59
C GLY A 110 -6.82 -10.70 -24.11
N HIS A 111 -7.06 -10.83 -25.42
CA HIS A 111 -7.00 -12.12 -26.10
C HIS A 111 -6.00 -11.97 -27.25
N GLN A 112 -4.96 -12.81 -27.22
CA GLN A 112 -3.80 -12.86 -28.12
C GLN A 112 -2.64 -11.92 -27.74
N THR A 113 -1.63 -12.46 -27.04
CA THR A 113 -0.35 -12.82 -27.67
C THR A 113 0.64 -13.39 -26.65
N ASP A 114 1.08 -14.62 -26.92
CA ASP A 114 2.27 -15.22 -26.34
C ASP A 114 3.49 -14.33 -26.61
N PHE A 115 4.09 -13.79 -25.56
CA PHE A 115 5.36 -13.07 -25.66
C PHE A 115 6.51 -14.07 -25.88
N LYS A 116 6.77 -14.43 -27.14
CA LYS A 116 8.06 -15.00 -27.54
C LYS A 116 9.13 -13.92 -27.39
N ILE A 117 9.89 -13.96 -26.30
CA ILE A 117 11.11 -13.15 -26.15
C ILE A 117 12.11 -13.64 -27.20
N LYS A 118 12.31 -12.87 -28.27
CA LYS A 118 13.47 -13.06 -29.16
C LYS A 118 14.72 -12.74 -28.36
N LYS A 119 15.48 -13.78 -28.01
CA LYS A 119 16.86 -13.67 -27.56
C LYS A 119 17.69 -13.33 -28.81
N SER A 120 18.16 -12.10 -28.95
CA SER A 120 19.15 -11.76 -29.96
C SER A 120 20.53 -12.15 -29.44
N LEU A 121 21.27 -12.89 -30.28
CA LEU A 121 22.67 -13.27 -30.14
C LEU A 121 23.58 -12.04 -30.08
#